data_AF-T1EIG7-F1
#
_entry.id   AF-T1EIG7-F1
#
_cell.length_a   1.000
_cell.length_b   1.000
_cell.length_c   1.000
_cell.angle_alpha   90.00
_cell.angle_beta   90.00
_cell.angle_gamma   90.00
#
_symmetry.space_group_name_H-M   'P 1'
#
loop_
_entity.id
_entity.type
_entity.pdbx_description
1 polymer ?
#
loop_
_entity_poly.entity_id
_entity_poly.type
_entity_poly.pdbx_seq_one_letter_code
_entity_poly.pdbx_strand_id
1 'polypeptide(L)' 'GYVGLDNMGNTCFINCVIQALANTPELRNYFLSNRYKKDLNKTNVLGTGGLLANAFADMMVALWKGTNKSYYPNKIK' A
#
# COMPACT_ATOMS: atom_id res chain seq x y z
N GLY A 1 10.16 6.74 -0.57
CA GLY A 1 10.30 7.00 0.88
C GLY A 1 9.72 8.33 1.28
N TYR A 2 10.05 9.42 0.57
CA TYR A 2 9.61 10.78 0.91
C TYR A 2 8.45 11.27 0.01
N VAL A 3 7.38 10.47 -0.11
CA VAL A 3 6.20 10.80 -0.94
C VAL A 3 4.99 10.97 -0.03
N GLY A 4 4.32 12.12 -0.14
CA GLY A 4 3.10 12.42 0.62
C GLY A 4 1.88 11.63 0.14
N LEU A 5 0.81 11.63 0.94
CA LEU A 5 -0.50 11.08 0.54
C LEU A 5 -1.54 12.20 0.53
N ASP A 6 -2.26 12.33 -0.57
CA ASP A 6 -3.31 13.34 -0.68
C ASP A 6 -4.50 12.98 0.21
N ASN A 7 -5.07 13.96 0.90
CA ASN A 7 -6.26 13.77 1.72
C ASN A 7 -7.50 13.84 0.82
N MET A 8 -8.30 12.78 0.79
CA MET A 8 -9.49 12.64 -0.08
C MET A 8 -10.80 12.82 0.71
N GLY A 9 -10.79 13.79 1.63
CA GLY A 9 -11.90 14.08 2.56
C GLY A 9 -11.99 13.06 3.71
N ASN A 10 -11.64 13.49 4.92
CA ASN A 10 -11.62 12.68 6.15
C ASN A 10 -10.76 11.40 6.07
N THR A 11 -9.78 11.31 5.15
CA THR A 11 -8.90 10.14 5.03
C THR A 11 -7.54 10.32 5.70
N CYS A 12 -7.32 11.40 6.45
CA CYS A 12 -6.05 11.66 7.14
C CYS A 12 -5.66 10.55 8.14
N PHE A 13 -6.65 9.90 8.76
CA PHE A 13 -6.45 8.71 9.59
C PHE A 13 -5.84 7.55 8.78
N ILE A 14 -6.34 7.31 7.57
CA ILE A 14 -5.81 6.26 6.69
C ILE A 14 -4.40 6.65 6.22
N ASN A 15 -4.18 7.93 5.91
CA ASN A 15 -2.88 8.42 5.44
C ASN A 15 -1.78 8.23 6.50
N CYS A 16 -2.04 8.50 7.79
CA CYS A 16 -1.03 8.32 8.84
C CYS A 16 -0.70 6.83 9.07
N VAL A 17 -1.72 5.96 9.07
CA VAL A 17 -1.53 4.50 9.17
C VAL A 17 -0.73 3.96 7.98
N ILE A 18 -1.07 4.38 6.76
CA ILE A 18 -0.34 3.96 5.56
C ILE A 18 1.12 4.40 5.62
N GLN A 19 1.40 5.63 6.02
CA GLN A 19 2.78 6.12 6.11
C GLN A 19 3.60 5.32 7.14
N ALA A 20 3.01 4.96 8.28
CA ALA A 20 3.67 4.11 9.28
C ALA A 20 3.97 2.71 8.72
N LEU A 21 2.98 2.07 8.09
CA LEU A 21 3.14 0.74 7.47
C LEU A 21 4.15 0.75 6.32
N ALA A 22 4.08 1.75 5.44
CA ALA A 22 4.94 1.88 4.27
C ALA A 22 6.43 2.08 4.63
N ASN A 23 6.70 2.63 5.83
CA ASN A 23 8.03 2.83 6.35
C ASN A 23 8.51 1.71 7.29
N THR A 24 7.69 0.68 7.53
CA THR A 24 8.15 -0.53 8.24
C THR A 24 9.01 -1.38 7.29
N PRO A 25 10.34 -1.53 7.53
CA PRO A 25 11.27 -2.10 6.55
C PRO A 25 10.91 -3.50 6.06
N GLU A 26 10.45 -4.36 6.95
CA GLU A 26 10.14 -5.77 6.70
C GLU A 26 8.93 -5.88 5.79
N LEU A 27 7.86 -5.13 6.10
CA LEU A 27 6.64 -5.06 5.31
C LEU A 27 6.92 -4.45 3.93
N ARG A 28 7.65 -3.33 3.90
CA ARG A 28 8.10 -2.68 2.67
C ARG A 28 8.85 -3.66 1.79
N ASN A 29 9.88 -4.31 2.32
CA ASN A 29 10.72 -5.21 1.55
C ASN A 29 9.92 -6.43 1.06
N TYR A 30 8.98 -6.93 1.85
CA TYR A 30 8.08 -8.02 1.47
C TYR A 30 7.19 -7.67 0.25
N PHE A 31 6.59 -6.49 0.24
CA PHE A 31 5.76 -6.04 -0.89
C PHE A 31 6.61 -5.67 -2.11
N LEU A 32 7.69 -4.89 -1.93
CA LEU A 32 8.53 -4.43 -3.05
C LEU A 32 9.30 -5.58 -3.74
N SER A 33 9.60 -6.67 -3.02
CA SER A 33 10.19 -7.88 -3.60
C SER A 33 9.18 -8.81 -4.30
N ASN A 34 7.90 -8.42 -4.37
CA ASN A 34 6.80 -9.26 -4.87
C ASN A 34 6.61 -10.61 -4.12
N ARG A 35 7.24 -10.81 -2.95
CA ARG A 35 7.11 -12.06 -2.18
C ARG A 35 5.66 -12.36 -1.79
N TYR A 36 4.89 -11.31 -1.50
CA TYR A 36 3.47 -11.40 -1.16
C TYR A 36 2.60 -12.15 -2.19
N LYS A 37 3.01 -12.19 -3.46
CA LYS A 37 2.25 -12.88 -4.51
C LYS A 37 2.18 -14.39 -4.29
N LYS A 38 3.20 -14.98 -3.68
CA LYS A 38 3.26 -16.43 -3.38
C LYS A 38 2.37 -16.81 -2.21
N ASP A 39 2.18 -15.89 -1.26
CA ASP A 39 1.41 -16.12 -0.03
C ASP A 39 -0.06 -15.67 -0.17
N LEU A 40 -0.44 -15.18 -1.35
CA LEU A 40 -1.74 -14.61 -1.62
C LEU A 40 -2.83 -15.71 -1.67
N ASN A 41 -3.61 -15.83 -0.60
CA ASN A 41 -4.76 -16.73 -0.57
C ASN A 41 -6.00 -16.07 -1.19
N LYS A 42 -6.22 -16.33 -2.49
CA LYS A 42 -7.37 -15.78 -3.25
C LYS A 42 -8.70 -16.45 -2.93
N THR A 43 -8.68 -17.66 -2.36
CA THR A 43 -9.87 -18.47 -2.11
C THR A 43 -10.39 -18.33 -0.68
N ASN A 44 -9.69 -17.59 0.19
CA ASN A 44 -10.16 -17.31 1.54
C ASN A 44 -11.45 -16.48 1.52
N VAL A 45 -12.55 -17.07 1.99
CA VAL A 45 -13.87 -16.42 2.06
C VAL A 45 -13.93 -15.24 3.02
N LEU A 46 -13.00 -15.15 3.97
CA LEU A 46 -12.84 -13.98 4.86
C LEU A 46 -11.88 -12.94 4.29
N GLY A 47 -11.22 -13.24 3.16
CA GLY A 47 -10.28 -12.36 2.49
C GLY A 47 -10.94 -11.46 1.44
N THR A 48 -10.12 -10.67 0.76
CA THR A 48 -10.55 -9.76 -0.32
C THR A 48 -10.25 -10.30 -1.71
N GLY A 49 -10.06 -11.62 -1.86
CA GLY A 49 -9.59 -12.23 -3.11
C GLY A 49 -8.19 -11.75 -3.54
N GLY A 50 -7.45 -11.11 -2.63
CA GLY A 50 -6.16 -10.47 -2.91
C GLY A 50 -6.23 -9.04 -3.45
N LEU A 51 -7.42 -8.45 -3.60
CA LEU A 51 -7.58 -7.07 -4.10
C LEU A 51 -6.84 -6.06 -3.22
N LEU A 52 -7.01 -6.16 -1.90
CA LEU A 52 -6.37 -5.24 -0.96
C LEU A 52 -4.84 -5.36 -0.98
N ALA A 53 -4.31 -6.59 -0.99
CA ALA A 53 -2.87 -6.83 -1.04
C ALA A 53 -2.24 -6.29 -2.32
N ASN A 54 -2.93 -6.43 -3.46
CA ASN A 54 -2.46 -5.87 -4.74
C ASN A 54 -2.54 -4.34 -4.76
N ALA A 55 -3.63 -3.73 -4.28
CA ALA A 55 -3.75 -2.28 -4.18
C ALA A 55 -2.67 -1.67 -3.26
N PHE A 56 -2.37 -2.35 -2.14
CA PHE A 56 -1.31 -1.95 -1.24
C PHE A 56 0.08 -2.10 -1.87
N ALA A 57 0.33 -3.16 -2.64
CA ALA A 57 1.58 -3.35 -3.38
C ALA A 57 1.79 -2.26 -4.44
N ASP A 58 0.77 -1.93 -5.23
CA ASP A 58 0.80 -0.85 -6.22
C ASP A 58 1.18 0.49 -5.57
N MET A 59 0.54 0.79 -4.44
CA MET A 59 0.84 2.00 -3.66
C MET A 59 2.27 1.98 -3.11
N MET A 60 2.74 0.88 -2.54
CA MET A 60 4.12 0.74 -2.04
C MET A 60 5.13 1.07 -3.14
N VAL A 61 4.90 0.57 -4.36
CA VAL A 61 5.73 0.90 -5.52
C VAL A 61 5.69 2.39 -5.84
N ALA A 62 4.52 3.02 -5.84
CA ALA A 62 4.39 4.46 -6.09
C ALA A 62 5.13 5.32 -5.04
N LEU A 63 5.01 4.98 -3.75
CA LEU A 63 5.66 5.70 -2.66
C LEU A 63 7.18 5.53 -2.65
N TRP A 64 7.69 4.38 -3.10
CA TRP A 64 9.12 4.05 -3.04
C TRP A 64 9.88 4.28 -4.35
N LYS A 65 9.20 4.40 -5.50
CA LYS A 65 9.81 4.88 -6.74
C LYS A 65 10.24 6.35 -6.68
N GLY A 66 9.60 7.16 -5.83
CA GLY A 66 10.02 8.55 -5.56
C GLY A 66 9.84 9.53 -6.72
N THR A 67 9.04 9.18 -7.74
CA THR A 67 8.85 10.01 -8.93
C THR A 67 7.91 11.19 -8.69
N ASN A 68 7.05 11.12 -7.68
CA ASN A 68 6.02 12.11 -7.39
C ASN A 68 6.21 12.70 -5.98
N LYS A 69 5.82 13.96 -5.78
CA LYS A 69 5.79 14.59 -4.44
C LYS A 69 4.68 14.02 -3.55
N SER A 70 3.53 13.67 -4.13
CA SER A 70 2.44 12.99 -3.44
C SER A 70 1.79 11.91 -4.30
N TYR A 71 1.07 11.00 -3.66
CA TYR A 71 0.29 9.94 -4.27
C TYR A 71 -1.17 10.06 -3.87
N TYR A 72 -2.07 9.89 -4.84
CA TYR A 72 -3.52 9.93 -4.67
C TYR A 72 -4.07 8.51 -4.46
N PRO A 73 -4.43 8.09 -3.22
CA PRO A 73 -4.64 6.68 -2.89
C PRO A 73 -6.07 6.17 -3.17
N ASN A 74 -6.59 6.40 -4.38
CA ASN A 74 -7.96 6.05 -4.76
C ASN A 74 -8.29 4.55 -4.81
N LYS A 75 -7.29 3.67 -4.92
CA LYS A 75 -7.48 2.21 -4.95
C LYS A 75 -7.57 1.55 -3.57
N ILE A 76 -7.26 2.30 -2.50
CA ILE A 76 -7.29 1.79 -1.12
C ILE A 76 -8.59 2.22 -0.39
N LYS A 77 -9.29 3.22 -0.90
CA LYS A 77 -10.63 3.62 -0.46
C LYS A 77 -11.68 2.84 -1.25
#